data_AF-A0A1E7KLQ5-F1
#
_entry.id   AF-A0A1E7KLQ5-F1
#
_cell.length_a   1.000
_cell.length_b   1.000
_cell.length_c   1.000
_cell.angle_alpha   90.00
_cell.angle_beta   90.00
_cell.angle_gamma   90.00
#
_symmetry.space_group_name_H-M   'P 1'
#
loop_
_entity.id
_entity.type
_entity.pdbx_description
1 polymer ?
#
loop_
_entity_poly.entity_id
_entity_poly.type
_entity_poly.pdbx_seq_one_letter_code
_entity_poly.pdbx_strand_id
1 'polypeptide(L)' 'MGSDSPPEPVLPTPHSAAGRDGLAALLARPARAVVALDFDGTLAPIVPDPEQARAHPRAAALLARL' A
#
# COMPACT_ATOMS: atom_id res chain seq x y z
N MET A 1 26.23 15.47 12.38
CA MET A 1 25.46 14.61 11.46
C MET A 1 24.65 13.63 12.30
N GLY A 2 23.43 14.01 12.71
CA GLY A 2 22.51 13.07 13.34
C GLY A 2 21.81 12.27 12.25
N SER A 3 21.96 10.95 12.25
CA SER A 3 21.22 10.06 11.36
C SER A 3 19.77 9.98 11.86
N ASP A 4 18.88 10.76 11.26
CA ASP A 4 17.45 10.63 11.51
C ASP A 4 16.96 9.41 10.71
N SER A 5 17.01 8.23 11.34
CA SER A 5 16.46 7.02 10.74
C SER A 5 14.94 7.16 10.77
N PRO A 6 14.22 6.91 9.65
CA PRO A 6 12.76 6.92 9.68
C PRO A 6 12.28 5.91 10.72
N PRO A 7 11.19 6.21 11.45
CA PRO A 7 10.65 5.30 12.45
C PRO A 7 10.34 3.94 11.81
N GLU A 8 10.67 2.86 12.54
CA GLU A 8 10.31 1.50 12.15
C GLU A 8 8.80 1.43 11.81
N PRO A 9 8.42 0.89 10.64
CA PRO A 9 7.01 0.80 10.27
C PRO A 9 6.26 -0.11 11.25
N VAL A 10 5.32 0.46 11.99
CA VAL A 10 4.43 -0.32 12.86
C VAL A 10 3.40 -1.03 11.99
N LEU A 11 3.36 -2.36 12.07
CA LEU A 11 2.35 -3.15 11.38
C LEU A 11 0.96 -2.95 12.01
N PRO A 12 -0.11 -2.94 11.20
CA PRO A 12 -1.47 -2.88 11.73
C PRO A 12 -1.81 -4.16 12.49
N THR A 13 -2.66 -4.05 13.52
CA THR A 13 -3.21 -5.21 14.24
C THR A 13 -4.57 -5.59 13.67
N PRO A 14 -4.72 -6.71 12.93
CA PRO A 14 -5.99 -7.06 12.33
C PRO A 14 -7.03 -7.50 13.38
N HIS A 15 -8.24 -6.94 13.28
CA HIS A 15 -9.31 -7.22 14.25
C HIS A 15 -10.02 -8.56 14.01
N SER A 16 -9.90 -9.17 12.82
CA SER A 16 -10.50 -10.47 12.49
C SER A 16 -9.47 -11.60 12.47
N ALA A 17 -9.92 -12.84 12.67
CA ALA A 17 -9.06 -14.02 12.53
C ALA A 17 -8.47 -14.12 11.12
N ALA A 18 -9.31 -13.98 10.09
CA ALA A 18 -8.87 -13.97 8.69
C ALA A 18 -7.81 -12.88 8.40
N GLY A 19 -7.95 -11.68 9.01
CA GLY A 19 -6.96 -10.62 8.86
C GLY A 19 -5.62 -10.96 9.50
N ARG A 20 -5.63 -11.60 10.68
CA ARG A 20 -4.39 -12.04 11.36
C ARG A 20 -3.70 -13.15 10.57
N ASP A 21 -4.46 -14.12 10.11
CA ASP A 21 -3.93 -15.24 9.30
C ASP A 21 -3.38 -14.72 7.96
N GLY A 22 -4.08 -13.78 7.33
CA GLY A 22 -3.65 -13.13 6.10
C GLY A 22 -2.35 -12.33 6.28
N LEU A 23 -2.25 -11.52 7.33
CA LEU A 23 -1.02 -10.77 7.64
C LEU A 23 0.14 -11.72 7.94
N ALA A 24 -0.09 -12.79 8.71
CA ALA A 24 0.94 -13.79 8.99
C ALA A 24 1.44 -14.49 7.71
N ALA A 25 0.53 -14.84 6.79
CA ALA A 25 0.88 -15.44 5.50
C ALA A 25 1.68 -14.48 4.61
N LEU A 26 1.29 -13.20 4.57
CA LEU A 26 1.98 -12.15 3.82
C LEU A 26 3.42 -11.98 4.31
N LEU A 27 3.63 -11.90 5.63
CA LEU A 27 4.94 -11.75 6.24
C LEU A 27 5.82 -13.01 6.04
N ALA A 28 5.22 -14.20 6.07
CA ALA A 28 5.97 -15.44 5.90
C ALA A 28 6.44 -15.69 4.45
N ARG A 29 5.68 -15.23 3.44
CA ARG A 29 5.95 -15.50 2.02
C ARG A 29 5.62 -14.31 1.13
N PRO A 30 6.25 -13.14 1.32
CA PRO A 30 5.90 -11.90 0.61
C PRO A 30 6.07 -12.01 -0.91
N ALA A 31 7.04 -12.79 -1.40
CA ALA A 31 7.25 -13.03 -2.82
C ALA A 31 6.11 -13.78 -3.53
N ARG A 32 5.13 -14.32 -2.77
CA ARG A 32 3.92 -14.97 -3.31
C ARG A 32 2.65 -14.14 -3.06
N ALA A 33 2.79 -12.93 -2.55
CA ALA A 33 1.67 -12.05 -2.28
C ALA A 33 1.08 -11.52 -3.58
N VAL A 34 -0.23 -11.30 -3.56
CA VAL A 34 -0.93 -10.49 -4.55
C VAL A 34 -1.23 -9.15 -3.90
N VAL A 35 -0.84 -8.06 -4.56
CA VAL A 35 -1.14 -6.69 -4.12
C VAL A 35 -2.36 -6.21 -4.88
N ALA A 36 -3.49 -6.04 -4.19
CA ALA A 36 -4.70 -5.45 -4.75
C ALA A 36 -4.77 -3.98 -4.31
N LEU A 37 -4.83 -3.08 -5.29
CA LEU A 37 -4.86 -1.63 -5.08
C LEU A 37 -6.18 -1.08 -5.60
N ASP A 38 -6.81 -0.23 -4.81
CA ASP A 38 -7.87 0.64 -5.29
C ASP A 38 -7.28 1.83 -6.05
N PHE A 39 -8.11 2.61 -6.74
CA PHE A 39 -7.68 3.78 -7.50
C PHE A 39 -7.94 5.08 -6.74
N ASP A 40 -9.20 5.50 -6.60
CA ASP A 40 -9.54 6.79 -5.99
C ASP A 40 -9.27 6.77 -4.47
N GLY A 41 -8.57 7.78 -3.98
CA GLY A 41 -8.11 7.84 -2.59
C GLY A 41 -6.93 6.91 -2.27
N THR A 42 -6.46 6.11 -3.24
CA THR A 42 -5.31 5.21 -3.09
C THR A 42 -4.19 5.60 -4.05
N LEU A 43 -4.40 5.43 -5.37
CA LEU A 43 -3.45 5.81 -6.41
C LEU A 43 -3.71 7.20 -6.98
N ALA A 44 -4.93 7.72 -6.88
CA ALA A 44 -5.34 9.06 -7.26
C ALA A 44 -5.96 9.80 -6.05
N PRO A 45 -5.87 11.13 -5.94
CA PRO A 45 -6.58 11.87 -4.89
C PRO A 45 -8.09 11.81 -5.10
N ILE A 46 -8.87 11.80 -4.00
CA ILE A 46 -10.33 12.00 -4.07
C ILE A 46 -10.59 13.46 -4.43
N VAL A 47 -11.30 13.68 -5.54
CA VAL A 47 -11.61 15.00 -6.10
C VAL A 47 -13.10 15.15 -6.41
N PRO A 48 -13.66 16.38 -6.42
CA PRO A 48 -15.08 16.59 -6.72
C PRO A 48 -15.51 16.22 -8.14
N ASP A 49 -14.61 16.39 -9.12
CA ASP A 49 -14.84 16.01 -10.52
C ASP A 49 -14.08 14.72 -10.83
N PRO A 50 -14.77 13.58 -11.02
CA PRO A 50 -14.13 12.27 -11.25
C PRO A 50 -13.22 12.24 -12.48
N GLU A 51 -13.53 13.04 -13.51
CA GLU A 51 -12.69 13.13 -14.71
C GLU A 51 -11.31 13.73 -14.43
N GLN A 52 -11.11 14.34 -13.25
CA GLN A 52 -9.84 14.90 -12.80
C GLN A 52 -9.06 13.99 -11.83
N ALA A 53 -9.60 12.81 -11.48
CA ALA A 53 -8.91 11.83 -10.64
C ALA A 53 -7.76 11.18 -11.43
N ARG A 54 -6.60 11.83 -11.42
CA ARG A 54 -5.40 11.34 -12.11
C ARG A 54 -4.50 10.62 -11.12
N ALA A 55 -3.98 9.47 -11.56
CA ALA A 55 -3.00 8.72 -10.79
C ALA A 55 -1.82 9.62 -10.41
N HIS A 56 -1.25 9.38 -9.22
CA HIS A 56 -0.04 10.04 -8.80
C HIS A 56 1.05 9.88 -9.89
N PRO A 57 1.82 10.92 -10.24
CA PRO A 57 2.72 10.89 -11.42
C PRO A 57 3.74 9.74 -11.42
N ARG A 58 4.05 9.18 -10.25
CA ARG A 58 4.97 8.03 -10.09
C ARG A 58 4.29 6.66 -10.10
N ALA A 59 2.97 6.58 -10.06
CA ALA A 59 2.24 5.32 -9.88
C ALA A 59 2.57 4.30 -10.97
N ALA A 60 2.43 4.66 -12.24
CA ALA A 60 2.69 3.73 -13.35
C ALA A 60 4.12 3.17 -13.34
N ALA A 61 5.11 4.03 -13.12
CA ALA A 61 6.52 3.63 -13.08
C ALA A 61 6.86 2.77 -11.84
N LEU A 62 6.14 2.92 -10.73
CA LEU A 62 6.32 2.08 -9.54
C LEU A 62 5.65 0.72 -9.71
N LEU A 63 4.42 0.70 -10.24
CA LEU A 63 3.68 -0.54 -10.49
C LEU A 63 4.38 -1.43 -11.51
N ALA A 64 5.04 -0.85 -12.52
CA ALA A 64 5.81 -1.59 -13.50
C ALA A 64 7.07 -2.30 -12.92
N ARG A 65 7.42 -2.08 -11.65
CA ARG A 65 8.55 -2.75 -10.97
C ARG A 65 8.11 -3.86 -10.01
N LEU A 66 6.81 -4.05 -9.83
CA LEU A 66 6.25 -5.16 -9.05
C LEU A 66 6.34 -6.45 -9.85
#